data_AF-A0A8I1A7A4-F1
#
_entry.id   AF-A0A8I1A7A4-F1
#
_cell.length_a   1.000
_cell.length_b   1.000
_cell.length_c   1.000
_cell.angle_alpha   90.00
_cell.angle_beta   90.00
_cell.angle_gamma   90.00
#
_symmetry.space_group_name_H-M   'P 1'
#
loop_
_entity.id
_entity.type
_entity.pdbx_description
1 polymer ?
#
loop_
_entity_poly.entity_id
_entity_poly.type
_entity_poly.pdbx_seq_one_letter_code
_entity_poly.pdbx_strand_id
1 'polypeptide(L)' 'MEIEKEYFALLERIVKGAEYLENPLIKPEDYAKGMRLYNELCKRVLEYRGMTS' A
#
# COMPACT_ATOMS: atom_id res chain seq x y z
N MET A 1 -5.75 -10.83 -17.71
CA MET A 1 -5.67 -11.91 -16.71
C MET A 1 -4.45 -11.81 -15.78
N GLU A 2 -3.29 -11.28 -16.19
CA GLU A 2 -2.16 -11.05 -15.25
C GLU A 2 -2.17 -9.67 -14.57
N ILE A 3 -2.47 -8.61 -15.34
CA ILE A 3 -2.61 -7.22 -14.84
C ILE A 3 -3.59 -7.12 -13.66
N GLU A 4 -4.69 -7.85 -13.74
CA GLU A 4 -5.72 -7.89 -12.70
C GLU A 4 -5.23 -8.56 -11.41
N LYS A 5 -4.42 -9.62 -11.52
CA LYS A 5 -3.82 -10.29 -10.34
C LYS A 5 -2.85 -9.37 -9.62
N GLU A 6 -2.04 -8.61 -10.36
CA GLU A 6 -1.10 -7.66 -9.79
C GLU A 6 -1.81 -6.50 -9.11
N TYR A 7 -2.88 -5.98 -9.72
CA TYR A 7 -3.75 -4.97 -9.11
C TYR A 7 -4.35 -5.46 -7.78
N PHE A 8 -4.94 -6.65 -7.75
CA PHE A 8 -5.50 -7.20 -6.50
C PHE A 8 -4.42 -7.48 -5.45
N ALA A 9 -3.23 -7.93 -5.85
CA ALA A 9 -2.11 -8.11 -4.94
C ALA A 9 -1.64 -6.79 -4.32
N LEU A 10 -1.63 -5.70 -5.08
CA LEU A 10 -1.33 -4.36 -4.55
C LEU A 10 -2.39 -3.91 -3.54
N LEU A 11 -3.68 -4.10 -3.85
CA LEU A 11 -4.77 -3.78 -2.92
C LEU A 11 -4.67 -4.58 -1.61
N GLU A 12 -4.39 -5.88 -1.68
CA GLU A 12 -4.21 -6.72 -0.49
C GLU A 12 -3.07 -6.21 0.39
N ARG A 13 -1.96 -5.78 -0.22
CA ARG A 13 -0.82 -5.20 0.51
C ARG A 13 -1.15 -3.86 1.14
N ILE A 14 -1.98 -3.04 0.51
CA ILE A 14 -2.45 -1.76 1.06
C ILE A 14 -3.29 -2.03 2.31
N VAL A 15 -4.25 -2.97 2.26
CA VAL A 15 -5.08 -3.33 3.43
C VAL A 15 -4.21 -3.80 4.59
N LYS A 16 -3.29 -4.74 4.34
CA LYS A 16 -2.33 -5.20 5.36
C LYS A 16 -1.45 -4.07 5.91
N GLY A 17 -1.07 -3.12 5.06
CA GLY A 17 -0.33 -1.93 5.46
C GLY A 17 -1.13 -1.03 6.39
N ALA A 18 -2.42 -0.82 6.11
CA ALA A 18 -3.32 -0.05 6.97
C ALA A 18 -3.51 -0.72 8.34
N GLU A 19 -3.79 -2.03 8.37
CA GLU A 19 -3.90 -2.81 9.61
C GLU A 19 -2.62 -2.74 10.46
N TYR A 20 -1.45 -2.81 9.82
CA TYR A 20 -0.17 -2.67 10.49
C TYR A 20 0.04 -1.28 11.10
N LEU A 21 -0.34 -0.23 10.37
CA LEU A 21 -0.21 1.16 10.80
C LEU A 21 -1.20 1.55 11.91
N GLU A 22 -2.36 0.88 11.96
CA GLU A 22 -3.35 1.02 13.04
C GLU A 22 -2.95 0.26 14.32
N ASN A 23 -1.93 -0.58 14.28
CA ASN A 23 -1.47 -1.33 15.45
C ASN A 23 -0.97 -0.36 16.54
N PRO A 24 -1.61 -0.32 17.73
CA PRO A 24 -1.23 0.60 18.80
C PRO A 24 0.16 0.34 19.40
N LEU A 25 0.76 -0.82 19.10
CA LEU A 25 2.10 -1.21 19.56
C LEU A 25 3.20 -0.91 18.53
N ILE A 26 2.86 -0.29 17.39
CA ILE A 26 3.85 0.08 16.39
C ILE A 26 4.83 1.10 16.95
N LYS A 27 6.12 0.89 16.68
CA LYS A 27 7.16 1.85 17.05
C LYS A 27 7.13 3.05 16.10
N PRO A 28 7.44 4.28 16.56
CA PRO A 28 7.46 5.46 15.69
C PRO A 28 8.36 5.32 14.45
N GLU A 29 9.53 4.68 14.60
CA GLU A 29 10.46 4.39 13.51
C GLU A 29 9.89 3.43 12.45
N ASP A 30 9.16 2.41 12.90
CA ASP A 30 8.49 1.44 12.05
C ASP A 30 7.26 2.05 11.38
N TYR A 31 6.54 2.94 12.07
CA TYR A 31 5.41 3.70 11.52
C TYR A 31 5.85 4.58 10.36
N ALA A 32 6.95 5.35 10.52
CA ALA A 32 7.47 6.19 9.45
C ALA A 32 7.90 5.37 8.21
N LYS A 33 8.51 4.18 8.43
CA LYS A 33 8.83 3.26 7.34
C LYS A 33 7.57 2.66 6.70
N GLY A 34 6.60 2.24 7.49
CA GLY A 34 5.32 1.70 7.04
C GLY A 34 4.53 2.70 6.21
N MET A 35 4.45 3.96 6.64
CA MET A 35 3.77 5.02 5.88
C MET A 35 4.40 5.29 4.52
N ARG A 36 5.74 5.25 4.42
CA ARG A 36 6.42 5.39 3.11
C ARG A 36 6.04 4.26 2.15
N LEU A 37 6.07 3.02 2.64
CA LEU A 37 5.70 1.85 1.83
C LEU A 37 4.22 1.86 1.44
N TYR A 38 3.34 2.22 2.38
CA TYR A 38 1.90 2.35 2.12
C TYR A 38 1.62 3.39 1.02
N ASN A 39 2.25 4.56 1.10
CA ASN A 39 2.11 5.61 0.09
C ASN A 39 2.62 5.17 -1.28
N GLU A 40 3.74 4.46 -1.34
CA GLU A 40 4.27 3.92 -2.59
C GLU A 40 3.31 2.90 -3.23
N LEU A 41 2.72 2.01 -2.43
CA LEU A 41 1.72 1.05 -2.91
C LEU A 41 0.47 1.76 -3.46
N CYS A 42 -0.02 2.79 -2.76
CA CYS A 42 -1.14 3.61 -3.23
C CYS A 42 -0.81 4.29 -4.57
N LYS A 43 0.39 4.85 -4.71
CA LYS A 43 0.85 5.47 -5.97
C LYS A 43 0.84 4.47 -7.12
N ARG A 44 1.37 3.25 -6.90
CA ARG A 44 1.36 2.18 -7.91
C ARG A 44 -0.06 1.80 -8.33
N VAL A 45 -0.99 1.71 -7.38
CA VAL A 45 -2.41 1.42 -7.71
C VAL A 45 -3.03 2.53 -8.57
N LEU A 46 -2.71 3.79 -8.30
CA LEU A 46 -3.18 4.93 -9.11
C LEU A 46 -2.60 4.91 -10.53
N GLU A 47 -1.31 4.58 -10.66
CA GLU A 47 -0.64 4.38 -11.95
C GLU A 47 -1.30 3.24 -12.75
N TYR A 48 -1.70 2.14 -12.09
CA TYR A 48 -2.40 1.01 -12.74
C TYR A 48 -3.76 1.38 -13.35
N ARG A 49 -4.46 2.38 -12.79
CA ARG A 49 -5.74 2.86 -13.34
C ARG A 49 -5.59 3.92 -14.43
N GLY A 50 -4.36 4.27 -14.83
CA GLY A 50 -4.12 5.42 -15.71
C GLY A 50 -4.58 6.75 -15.09
N MET A 51 -4.68 6.80 -13.75
CA MET A 51 -5.16 7.97 -13.00
C MET A 51 -4.03 8.96 -12.68
N THR A 52 -2.82 8.72 -13.15
CA THR A 52 -1.72 9.68 -13.11
C THR A 52 -1.18 9.89 -14.52
N SER A 53 -1.40 11.10 -15.04
CA SER A 53 -0.75 11.70 -16.21
C SER A 53 0.71 12.05 -15.93
#